data_AF-X1QYU6-F1
#
_entry.id   AF-X1QYU6-F1
#
_cell.length_a   1.000
_cell.length_b   1.000
_cell.length_c   1.000
_cell.angle_alpha   90.00
_cell.angle_beta   90.00
_cell.angle_gamma   90.00
#
_symmetry.space_group_name_H-M   'P 1'
#
loop_
_entity.id
_entity.type
_entity.pdbx_description
1 polymer ?
#
loop_
_entity_poly.entity_id
_entity_poly.type
_entity_poly.pdbx_seq_one_letter_code
_entity_poly.pdbx_strand_id
1 'polypeptide(L)'
;MPEHIDECWYVPVTVCPDCGHRDLSEKVQEIHERTYEDIPIINSVAIRLMKDRRYCRHCKKLVEAQVDWVLPGARIGLRTMLVVVWFKIHLRMTE
;
A
#
# COMPACT_ATOMS: atom_id res chain seq x y z
N MET A 1 -0.59 -6.26 21.45
CA MET A 1 0.46 -5.26 21.20
C MET A 1 1.55 -5.97 20.39
N PRO A 2 2.12 -5.37 19.34
CA PRO A 2 3.10 -6.06 18.50
C PRO A 2 4.34 -6.44 19.32
N GLU A 3 4.87 -7.64 19.08
CA GLU A 3 6.04 -8.19 19.79
C GLU A 3 7.36 -7.63 19.25
N HIS A 4 7.35 -7.18 18.00
CA HIS A 4 8.49 -6.56 17.32
C HIS A 4 8.15 -5.11 17.00
N ILE A 5 9.09 -4.20 17.26
CA ILE A 5 8.99 -2.78 16.93
C ILE A 5 9.99 -2.48 15.82
N ASP A 6 9.49 -2.18 14.62
CA ASP A 6 10.35 -1.90 13.46
C ASP A 6 10.99 -0.51 13.53
N GLU A 7 10.27 0.48 14.07
CA GLU A 7 10.72 1.88 14.17
C GLU A 7 10.28 2.54 15.48
N CYS A 8 11.15 3.39 16.04
CA CYS A 8 10.87 4.20 17.22
C CYS A 8 11.11 5.68 16.91
N TRP A 9 10.08 6.50 17.12
CA TRP A 9 10.12 7.95 16.87
C TRP A 9 9.92 8.72 18.17
N TYR A 10 10.83 9.65 18.49
CA TYR A 10 10.65 10.58 19.60
C TYR A 10 10.04 11.88 19.07
N VAL A 11 8.88 12.25 19.60
CA VAL A 11 8.13 13.45 19.20
C VAL A 11 8.10 14.45 20.37
N PRO A 12 9.01 15.44 20.40
CA PRO A 12 9.04 16.41 21.48
C PRO A 12 7.90 17.44 21.35
N VAL A 13 7.34 17.83 22.49
CA VAL A 13 6.48 19.01 22.56
C VAL A 13 7.39 20.25 22.60
N THR A 14 7.38 21.04 21.54
CA THR A 14 8.20 22.28 21.43
C THR A 14 7.37 23.56 21.59
N VAL A 15 6.06 23.44 21.48
CA VAL A 15 5.07 24.50 21.63
C VAL A 15 3.84 23.89 22.31
N CYS A 16 3.22 24.62 23.24
CA CYS A 16 1.97 24.20 23.85
C CYS A 16 0.87 24.13 22.77
N PRO A 17 0.22 22.97 22.56
CA PRO A 17 -0.80 22.81 21.52
C PRO A 17 -2.08 23.62 21.79
N ASP A 18 -2.36 23.96 23.06
CA ASP A 18 -3.57 24.67 23.45
C ASP A 18 -3.44 26.20 23.34
N CYS A 19 -2.27 26.75 23.69
CA CYS A 19 -2.06 28.21 23.74
C CYS A 19 -0.96 28.73 22.81
N GLY A 20 -0.21 27.87 22.13
CA GLY A 20 0.83 28.26 21.17
C GLY A 20 2.10 28.86 21.78
N HIS A 21 2.21 28.98 23.10
CA HIS A 21 3.41 29.50 23.78
C HIS A 21 4.49 28.42 23.91
N ARG A 22 5.74 28.87 24.06
CA ARG A 22 6.91 28.00 24.22
C ARG A 22 7.41 27.91 25.67
N ASP A 23 6.66 28.49 26.60
CA ASP A 23 6.95 28.46 28.03
C ASP A 23 6.57 27.10 28.62
N LEU A 24 7.32 26.08 28.18
CA LEU A 24 7.22 24.70 28.61
C LEU A 24 8.26 24.45 29.70
N SER A 25 8.00 23.50 30.60
CA SER A 25 8.98 23.12 31.63
C SER A 25 10.31 22.72 31.00
N GLU A 26 11.43 23.20 31.54
CA GLU A 26 12.78 22.93 31.01
C GLU A 26 13.11 21.44 30.94
N LYS A 27 12.56 20.63 31.87
CA LYS A 27 12.72 19.18 31.89
C LYS A 27 11.43 18.49 31.49
N VAL A 28 11.55 17.41 30.72
CA VAL A 28 10.45 16.49 30.42
C VAL A 28 9.97 15.88 31.74
N GLN A 29 8.67 16.05 32.03
CA GLN A 29 8.07 15.52 33.26
C GLN A 29 7.74 14.03 33.16
N GLU A 30 7.28 13.59 31.98
CA GLU A 30 6.87 12.21 31.71
C GLU A 30 7.03 11.91 30.21
N ILE A 31 7.32 10.66 29.87
CA ILE A 31 7.28 10.14 28.50
C ILE A 31 6.14 9.12 28.43
N HIS A 32 5.12 9.42 27.61
CA HIS A 32 4.02 8.51 27.33
C HIS A 32 4.27 7.78 26.02
N GLU A 33 4.34 6.44 26.08
CA GLU A 33 4.59 5.59 24.92
C GLU A 33 3.28 5.07 24.34
N ARG A 34 3.18 5.07 23.01
CA ARG A 34 2.05 4.45 22.29
C ARG A 34 2.60 3.65 21.11
N THR A 35 2.30 2.36 21.11
CA THR A 35 2.62 1.47 19.99
C THR A 35 1.42 1.35 19.05
N TYR A 36 1.68 1.39 17.74
CA TYR A 36 0.71 1.12 16.70
C TYR A 36 1.37 0.38 15.53
N GLU A 37 0.58 -0.34 14.75
CA GLU A 37 1.00 -0.93 13.49
C GLU A 37 0.49 -0.05 12.35
N ASP A 38 1.30 0.14 11.31
CA ASP A 38 0.95 0.92 10.14
C ASP A 38 1.38 0.19 8.85
N ILE A 39 0.76 0.56 7.73
CA ILE A 39 1.09 -0.02 6.42
C ILE A 39 2.04 0.94 5.70
N PRO A 40 3.20 0.49 5.20
CA PRO A 40 4.12 1.37 4.48
C PRO A 40 3.43 1.99 3.27
N ILE A 41 3.87 3.19 2.90
CA ILE A 41 3.33 3.89 1.73
C ILE A 41 3.73 3.14 0.46
N ILE A 42 2.79 2.38 -0.11
CA ILE A 42 2.98 1.64 -1.36
C ILE A 42 2.37 2.46 -2.51
N ASN A 43 3.21 2.86 -3.47
CA ASN A 43 2.76 3.56 -4.67
C ASN A 43 2.19 2.59 -5.72
N SER A 44 1.15 3.01 -6.44
CA SER A 44 0.61 2.21 -7.55
C SER A 44 1.59 2.18 -8.73
N VAL A 45 1.72 1.01 -9.35
CA VAL A 45 2.58 0.81 -10.52
C VAL A 45 1.72 0.59 -11.75
N ALA A 46 1.75 1.53 -12.69
CA ALA A 46 1.05 1.42 -13.97
C ALA A 46 1.89 0.61 -14.96
N ILE A 47 1.43 -0.59 -15.32
CA ILE A 47 2.14 -1.51 -16.21
C ILE A 47 1.46 -1.51 -17.58
N ARG A 48 2.20 -1.18 -18.64
CA ARG A 48 1.74 -1.33 -20.03
C ARG A 48 2.38 -2.57 -20.65
N LEU A 49 1.55 -3.52 -21.05
CA LEU A 49 1.97 -4.72 -21.76
C LEU A 49 1.92 -4.49 -23.27
N MET A 50 3.06 -4.62 -23.95
CA MET A 50 3.13 -4.61 -25.41
C MET A 50 3.29 -6.05 -25.89
N LYS A 51 2.30 -6.56 -26.62
CA LYS A 51 2.31 -7.91 -27.18
C LYS A 51 2.58 -7.82 -28.68
N ASP A 52 3.50 -8.63 -29.17
CA ASP A 52 3.67 -8.78 -30.61
C ASP A 52 2.63 -9.74 -31.18
N ARG A 53 2.20 -9.42 -32.40
CA ARG A 53 1.38 -10.29 -33.24
C ARG A 53 2.19 -10.70 -34.44
N ARG A 54 2.29 -12.00 -34.69
CA ARG A 54 3.05 -12.56 -35.81
C ARG A 54 2.20 -13.51 -36.62
N TYR A 55 2.47 -13.58 -37.92
CA TYR A 55 1.81 -14.53 -38.80
C TYR A 55 2.54 -15.88 -38.76
N CYS A 56 1.84 -16.93 -38.35
CA CYS A 56 2.37 -18.29 -38.38
C CYS A 56 2.17 -18.89 -39.77
N ARG A 57 3.27 -19.16 -40.48
CA ARG A 57 3.25 -19.72 -41.84
C ARG A 57 2.70 -21.15 -41.90
N HIS A 58 2.84 -21.92 -40.82
CA HIS A 58 2.39 -23.32 -40.76
C HIS A 58 0.86 -23.42 -40.63
N CYS A 59 0.28 -22.78 -39.61
CA CYS A 59 -1.18 -22.83 -39.41
C CYS A 59 -1.95 -21.73 -40.16
N LYS A 60 -1.24 -20.84 -40.86
CA LYS A 60 -1.78 -19.72 -41.67
C LYS A 60 -2.64 -18.73 -40.87
N LYS A 61 -2.35 -18.55 -39.58
CA LYS A 61 -3.09 -17.66 -38.66
C LYS A 61 -2.18 -16.57 -38.11
N LEU A 62 -2.77 -15.43 -37.79
CA LEU A 62 -2.13 -14.40 -36.97
C LEU A 62 -2.20 -14.85 -35.51
N VAL A 63 -1.06 -15.00 -34.87
CA VAL A 63 -0.92 -15.44 -33.47
C VAL A 63 -0.37 -14.30 -32.61
N GLU A 64 -0.69 -14.35 -31.33
CA GLU A 64 -0.32 -13.34 -30.34
C GLU A 64 0.20 -14.04 -29.08
N ALA A 65 1.17 -13.41 -28.42
CA ALA A 65 1.65 -13.89 -27.12
C ALA A 65 0.50 -14.02 -26.11
N GLN A 66 0.38 -15.21 -25.50
CA GLN A 66 -0.56 -15.46 -24.41
C GLN A 66 0.06 -14.96 -23.10
N VAL A 67 -0.76 -14.32 -22.27
CA VAL A 67 -0.35 -13.78 -20.97
C VAL A 67 -1.37 -14.19 -19.93
N ASP A 68 -1.00 -15.16 -19.10
CA ASP A 68 -1.94 -15.83 -18.20
C ASP A 68 -2.07 -15.13 -16.84
N TRP A 69 -1.12 -14.26 -16.50
CA TRP A 69 -1.08 -13.52 -15.23
C TRP A 69 -1.78 -12.15 -15.30
N VAL A 70 -2.43 -11.83 -16.42
CA VAL A 70 -3.21 -10.60 -16.62
C VAL A 70 -4.62 -10.95 -17.06
N LEU A 71 -5.62 -10.54 -16.28
CA LEU A 71 -7.02 -10.76 -16.63
C LEU A 71 -7.40 -9.97 -17.90
N PRO A 72 -8.09 -10.61 -18.87
CA PRO A 72 -8.56 -9.93 -20.08
C PRO A 72 -9.50 -8.77 -19.74
N GLY A 73 -9.25 -7.58 -20.30
CA GLY A 73 -10.12 -6.41 -20.14
C GLY A 73 -10.09 -5.75 -18.75
N ALA A 74 -9.35 -6.30 -17.78
CA ALA A 74 -9.22 -5.71 -16.46
C ALA A 74 -8.27 -4.50 -16.48
N ARG A 75 -8.69 -3.39 -15.85
CA ARG A 75 -7.84 -2.21 -15.62
C ARG A 75 -7.06 -2.27 -14.30
N ILE A 76 -7.40 -3.24 -13.44
CA ILE A 76 -6.82 -3.44 -12.12
C ILE A 76 -6.09 -4.78 -12.12
N GLY A 77 -4.86 -4.80 -11.58
CA GLY A 77 -4.06 -6.02 -11.49
C GLY A 77 -4.68 -7.06 -10.54
N LEU A 78 -4.39 -8.34 -10.78
CA LEU A 78 -4.97 -9.45 -10.01
C LEU A 78 -4.70 -9.33 -8.49
N ARG A 79 -3.46 -8.99 -8.09
CA ARG A 79 -3.11 -8.82 -6.68
C ARG A 79 -3.95 -7.73 -6.01
N THR A 80 -4.15 -6.61 -6.69
CA THR A 80 -5.00 -5.52 -6.19
C THR A 80 -6.44 -5.97 -6.03
N MET A 81 -7.00 -6.71 -7.00
CA MET A 81 -8.34 -7.29 -6.85
C MET A 81 -8.44 -8.23 -5.66
N LEU A 82 -7.45 -9.11 -5.45
CA LEU A 82 -7.44 -10.03 -4.30
C LEU A 82 -7.40 -9.28 -2.96
N VAL A 83 -6.59 -8.22 -2.86
CA VAL A 83 -6.54 -7.37 -1.66
C VAL A 83 -7.89 -6.70 -1.40
N VAL A 84 -8.52 -6.13 -2.43
CA VAL A 84 -9.86 -5.52 -2.31
C VAL A 84 -10.91 -6.55 -1.86
N VAL A 85 -10.89 -7.75 -2.44
CA VAL A 85 -11.79 -8.84 -2.04
C VAL A 85 -11.54 -9.29 -0.60
N TRP A 86 -10.27 -9.39 -0.19
CA TRP A 86 -9.92 -9.74 1.18
C TRP A 86 -10.41 -8.68 2.17
N PHE A 87 -10.19 -7.39 1.90
CA PHE A 87 -10.75 -6.31 2.72
C PHE A 87 -12.28 -6.38 2.79
N LYS A 88 -12.95 -6.61 1.66
CA LYS A 88 -14.42 -6.68 1.61
C LYS A 88 -14.99 -7.89 2.35
N ILE A 89 -14.39 -9.07 2.19
CA ILE A 89 -14.96 -10.33 2.71
C ILE A 89 -14.42 -10.65 4.11
N HIS A 90 -13.11 -10.60 4.29
CA HIS A 90 -12.46 -11.01 5.53
C HIS A 90 -12.56 -9.92 6.60
N LEU A 91 -12.17 -8.69 6.25
CA LEU A 91 -12.26 -7.56 7.18
C LEU A 91 -13.67 -6.94 7.24
N ARG A 92 -14.58 -7.35 6.35
CA ARG A 92 -15.94 -6.80 6.23
C ARG A 92 -15.95 -5.27 6.11
N MET A 93 -14.95 -4.71 5.44
CA MET A 93 -14.92 -3.31 5.10
C MET A 93 -15.89 -3.09 3.94
N THR A 94 -17.11 -2.70 4.27
CA THR A 94 -18.11 -2.23 3.32
C THR A 94 -18.34 -0.74 3.57
N GLU A 95 -18.56 0.01 2.48
CA GLU A 95 -19.08 1.39 2.53
C GLU A 95 -20.40 1.46 3.31
#